data_AF-A0A8T3Y1R5-F1
#
_entry.id   AF-A0A8T3Y1R5-F1
#
_cell.length_a   1.000
_cell.length_b   1.000
_cell.length_c   1.000
_cell.angle_alpha   90.00
_cell.angle_beta   90.00
_cell.angle_gamma   90.00
#
_symmetry.space_group_name_H-M   'P 1'
#
loop_
_entity.id
_entity.type
_entity.pdbx_description
1 polymer ?
#
loop_
_entity_poly.entity_id
_entity_poly.type
_entity_poly.pdbx_seq_one_letter_code
_entity_poly.pdbx_strand_id
1 'polypeptide(L)'
;MFEETKIEKRVEIEEFIKFIKEYKEEQIECTSHTFFRLSEKQRKIYTCDELKKILTQEKPFLVGFQYNKNYAVFYKHQNKNLKLIVGIGDRKVKIVTFYFIEEWQIPKI
;
A
#
# COMPACT_ATOMS: atom_id res chain seq x y z
N MET A 1 -15.38 -0.51 14.86
CA MET A 1 -13.96 -0.51 14.43
C MET A 1 -13.82 -1.70 13.50
N PHE A 2 -13.62 -1.50 12.18
CA PHE A 2 -13.74 -2.59 11.20
C PHE A 2 -12.59 -3.59 11.36
N GLU A 3 -12.88 -4.72 11.99
CA GLU A 3 -11.95 -5.84 12.26
C GLU A 3 -11.25 -6.31 10.98
N GLU A 4 -11.93 -6.17 9.85
CA GLU A 4 -11.46 -6.46 8.49
C GLU A 4 -10.14 -5.79 8.09
N THR A 5 -9.84 -4.61 8.66
CA THR A 5 -8.61 -3.86 8.33
C THR A 5 -7.47 -4.10 9.32
N LYS A 6 -7.69 -4.92 10.37
CA LYS A 6 -6.61 -5.37 11.25
C LYS A 6 -5.66 -6.28 10.46
N ILE A 7 -4.39 -6.22 10.81
CA ILE A 7 -3.39 -7.14 10.27
C ILE A 7 -3.58 -8.48 10.97
N GLU A 8 -3.87 -9.51 10.18
CA GLU A 8 -3.96 -10.90 10.61
C GLU A 8 -2.57 -11.47 10.85
N LYS A 9 -1.64 -11.24 9.91
CA LYS A 9 -0.27 -11.76 9.97
C LYS A 9 0.74 -10.84 9.31
N ARG A 10 1.98 -10.94 9.77
CA ARG A 10 3.14 -10.30 9.13
C ARG A 10 3.52 -11.07 7.87
N VAL A 11 3.92 -10.34 6.84
CA VAL A 11 4.45 -10.90 5.59
C VAL A 11 5.93 -10.52 5.51
N GLU A 12 6.77 -11.45 5.08
CA GLU A 12 8.19 -11.17 4.86
C GLU A 12 8.38 -10.14 3.75
N ILE A 13 9.17 -9.11 4.03
CA ILE A 13 9.38 -7.99 3.11
C ILE A 13 9.99 -8.47 1.80
N GLU A 14 10.94 -9.40 1.87
CA GLU A 14 11.62 -9.93 0.69
C GLU A 14 10.68 -10.76 -0.20
N GLU A 15 9.80 -11.55 0.42
CA GLU A 15 8.78 -12.32 -0.31
C GLU A 15 7.81 -11.39 -1.01
N PHE A 16 7.33 -10.35 -0.31
CA PHE A 16 6.45 -9.35 -0.89
C PHE A 16 7.10 -8.61 -2.07
N ILE A 17 8.36 -8.19 -1.93
CA ILE A 17 9.08 -7.49 -3.01
C ILE A 17 9.27 -8.42 -4.21
N LYS A 18 9.66 -9.69 -4.00
CA LYS A 18 9.79 -10.66 -5.08
C LYS A 18 8.47 -10.83 -5.83
N PHE A 19 7.39 -10.99 -5.07
CA PHE A 19 6.05 -11.16 -5.61
C PHE A 19 5.59 -9.95 -6.43
N ILE A 20 5.74 -8.73 -5.92
CA ILE A 20 5.35 -7.51 -6.65
C ILE A 20 6.16 -7.32 -7.94
N LYS A 21 7.42 -7.74 -7.97
CA LYS A 21 8.28 -7.66 -9.15
C LYS A 21 7.85 -8.57 -10.30
N GLU A 22 7.01 -9.58 -10.06
CA GLU A 22 6.45 -10.43 -11.11
C GLU A 22 5.40 -9.69 -11.96
N TYR A 23 4.85 -8.59 -11.44
CA TYR A 23 3.85 -7.78 -12.13
C TYR A 23 4.51 -6.64 -12.90
N LYS A 24 4.04 -6.43 -14.14
CA LYS A 24 4.40 -5.25 -14.92
C LYS A 24 3.63 -4.02 -14.42
N GLU A 25 4.17 -2.83 -14.70
CA GLU A 25 3.55 -1.56 -14.30
C GLU A 25 2.12 -1.37 -14.87
N GLU A 26 1.85 -1.91 -16.06
CA GLU A 26 0.51 -1.95 -16.68
C GLU A 26 -0.51 -2.83 -15.93
N GLN A 27 -0.03 -3.77 -15.10
CA GLN A 27 -0.87 -4.65 -14.28
C GLN A 27 -1.17 -4.05 -12.92
N ILE A 28 -0.53 -2.92 -12.57
CA ILE A 28 -0.77 -2.19 -11.33
C ILE A 28 -1.72 -1.04 -11.64
N GLU A 29 -2.88 -1.01 -10.98
CA GLU A 29 -3.91 0.02 -11.20
C GLU A 29 -4.38 0.66 -9.89
N CYS A 30 -4.77 1.92 -9.97
CA CYS A 30 -5.42 2.61 -8.86
C CYS A 30 -6.93 2.49 -9.00
N THR A 31 -7.60 2.18 -7.88
CA THR A 31 -9.06 2.16 -7.83
C THR A 31 -9.64 3.57 -7.74
N SER A 32 -10.95 3.71 -7.96
CA SER A 32 -11.67 4.97 -7.72
C SER A 32 -11.58 5.45 -6.27
N HIS A 33 -11.35 4.55 -5.32
CA HIS A 33 -11.23 4.86 -3.89
C HIS A 33 -9.81 5.24 -3.46
N THR A 34 -8.81 5.11 -4.34
CA THR A 34 -7.40 5.33 -4.00
C THR A 34 -7.15 6.73 -3.45
N PHE A 35 -7.78 7.73 -4.06
CA PHE A 35 -7.60 9.15 -3.76
C PHE A 35 -8.73 9.73 -2.89
N PHE A 36 -9.68 8.90 -2.44
CA PHE A 36 -10.87 9.37 -1.72
C PHE A 36 -10.52 10.13 -0.44
N ARG A 37 -9.46 9.70 0.27
CA ARG A 37 -9.01 10.28 1.54
C ARG A 37 -8.13 11.51 1.39
N LEU A 38 -7.80 11.92 0.16
CA LEU A 38 -6.90 13.04 -0.08
C LEU A 38 -7.66 14.35 -0.24
N SER A 39 -7.09 15.41 0.32
CA SER A 39 -7.44 16.79 -0.04
C SER A 39 -7.12 17.07 -1.52
N GLU A 40 -7.76 18.06 -2.12
CA GLU A 40 -7.48 18.46 -3.51
C GLU A 40 -6.00 18.79 -3.74
N LYS A 41 -5.32 19.40 -2.76
CA LYS A 41 -3.88 19.68 -2.83
C LYS A 41 -3.06 18.40 -2.94
N GLN A 42 -3.40 17.37 -2.16
CA GLN A 42 -2.71 16.08 -2.20
C GLN A 42 -3.01 15.31 -3.49
N ARG A 43 -4.21 15.42 -4.05
CA ARG A 43 -4.57 14.79 -5.34
C ARG A 43 -3.77 15.35 -6.53
N LYS A 44 -3.22 16.55 -6.42
CA LYS A 44 -2.34 17.14 -7.44
C LYS A 44 -0.89 16.63 -7.35
N ILE A 45 -0.50 16.12 -6.20
CA ILE A 45 0.86 15.62 -5.95
C ILE A 45 0.88 14.13 -6.23
N TYR A 46 0.02 13.38 -5.53
CA TYR A 46 0.00 11.93 -5.60
C TYR A 46 -0.84 11.45 -6.77
N THR A 47 -0.15 11.06 -7.84
CA THR A 47 -0.75 10.42 -9.02
C THR A 47 -0.70 8.91 -8.90
N CYS A 48 -1.44 8.20 -9.75
CA CYS A 48 -1.36 6.75 -9.77
C CYS A 48 0.05 6.26 -10.08
N ASP A 49 0.74 6.91 -11.03
CA ASP A 49 2.10 6.55 -11.43
C ASP A 49 3.10 6.72 -10.29
N GLU A 50 2.93 7.74 -9.44
CA GLU A 50 3.76 7.88 -8.24
C GLU A 50 3.54 6.72 -7.27
N LEU A 51 2.28 6.33 -7.02
CA LEU A 51 1.98 5.20 -6.14
C LEU A 51 2.50 3.87 -6.69
N LYS A 52 2.48 3.68 -8.02
CA LYS A 52 3.09 2.52 -8.67
C LYS A 52 4.61 2.49 -8.45
N LYS A 53 5.28 3.63 -8.62
CA LYS A 53 6.72 3.76 -8.37
C LYS A 53 7.05 3.46 -6.91
N ILE A 54 6.31 4.01 -5.96
CA ILE A 54 6.49 3.70 -4.54
C ILE A 54 6.34 2.19 -4.29
N LEU A 55 5.28 1.57 -4.81
CA LEU A 55 5.02 0.14 -4.61
C LEU A 55 6.14 -0.76 -5.18
N THR A 56 6.70 -0.40 -6.32
CA THR A 56 7.65 -1.24 -7.08
C THR A 56 9.12 -0.92 -6.84
N GLN A 57 9.46 0.31 -6.48
CA GLN A 57 10.84 0.81 -6.39
C GLN A 57 11.28 1.10 -4.95
N GLU A 58 10.37 1.48 -4.06
CA GLU A 58 10.73 1.70 -2.66
C GLU A 58 10.72 0.39 -1.87
N LYS A 59 11.56 0.33 -0.83
CA LYS A 59 11.58 -0.79 0.11
C LYS A 59 10.59 -0.51 1.25
N PRO A 60 9.54 -1.33 1.45
CA PRO A 60 8.70 -1.18 2.62
C PRO A 60 9.45 -1.58 3.88
N PHE A 61 9.11 -0.96 5.01
CA PHE A 61 9.65 -1.32 6.32
C PHE A 61 8.75 -2.28 7.09
N LEU A 62 7.48 -2.43 6.68
CA LEU A 62 6.54 -3.38 7.25
C LEU A 62 5.53 -3.81 6.18
N VAL A 63 5.17 -5.09 6.17
CA VAL A 63 4.11 -5.64 5.35
C VAL A 63 3.23 -6.52 6.23
N GLY A 64 1.93 -6.28 6.19
CA GLY A 64 0.93 -7.08 6.90
C GLY A 64 -0.18 -7.53 5.97
N PHE A 65 -0.68 -8.73 6.17
CA PHE A 65 -1.86 -9.24 5.50
C PHE A 65 -3.08 -8.96 6.37
N GLN A 66 -4.12 -8.34 5.81
CA GLN A 66 -5.34 -7.95 6.51
C GLN A 66 -6.42 -9.03 6.37
N TYR A 67 -7.37 -9.09 7.32
CA TYR A 67 -8.49 -10.04 7.29
C TYR A 67 -9.36 -9.93 6.02
N ASN A 68 -9.45 -8.74 5.43
CA ASN A 68 -10.13 -8.53 4.14
C ASN A 68 -9.29 -8.93 2.91
N LYS A 69 -8.23 -9.71 3.10
CA LYS A 69 -7.34 -10.25 2.06
C LYS A 69 -6.54 -9.19 1.28
N ASN A 70 -6.40 -7.99 1.84
CA ASN A 70 -5.50 -6.97 1.30
C ASN A 70 -4.17 -6.96 2.04
N TYR A 71 -3.14 -6.45 1.37
CA TYR A 71 -1.85 -6.16 1.96
C TYR A 71 -1.82 -4.73 2.46
N ALA A 72 -1.49 -4.55 3.73
CA ALA A 72 -1.10 -3.27 4.31
C ALA A 72 0.42 -3.15 4.23
N VAL A 73 0.88 -2.23 3.39
CA VAL A 73 2.30 -2.03 3.06
C VAL A 73 2.73 -0.67 3.56
N PHE A 74 3.82 -0.62 4.32
CA PHE A 74 4.27 0.59 5.01
C PHE A 74 5.63 1.04 4.50
N TYR A 75 5.73 2.31 4.14
CA TYR A 75 6.90 2.94 3.54
C TYR A 75 7.32 4.21 4.27
N LYS A 76 8.61 4.53 4.22
CA LYS A 76 9.13 5.83 4.63
C LYS A 76 9.29 6.69 3.39
N HIS A 77 8.34 7.59 3.15
CA HIS A 77 8.29 8.41 1.95
C HIS A 77 8.31 9.90 2.33
N GLN A 78 9.28 10.66 1.82
CA GLN A 78 9.45 12.10 2.11
C GLN A 78 9.42 12.43 3.63
N ASN A 79 10.16 11.65 4.43
CA ASN A 79 10.18 11.74 5.91
C ASN A 79 8.86 11.41 6.64
N LYS A 80 7.80 11.00 5.92
CA LYS A 80 6.53 10.58 6.50
C LYS A 80 6.35 9.07 6.41
N ASN A 81 5.52 8.52 7.29
CA ASN A 81 5.15 7.11 7.20
C ASN A 81 3.91 7.00 6.31
N LEU A 82 4.02 6.25 5.23
CA LEU A 82 2.98 6.05 4.25
C LEU A 82 2.46 4.62 4.39
N LYS A 83 1.14 4.47 4.51
CA LYS A 83 0.47 3.17 4.45
C LYS A 83 -0.28 3.07 3.13
N LEU A 84 0.07 2.06 2.34
CA LEU A 84 -0.64 1.64 1.14
C LEU A 84 -1.46 0.39 1.45
N ILE A 85 -2.71 0.35 0.98
CA ILE A 85 -3.52 -0.86 0.96
C ILE A 85 -3.55 -1.38 -0.46
N VAL A 86 -3.09 -2.62 -0.63
CA VAL A 86 -2.90 -3.25 -1.93
C VAL A 86 -3.72 -4.53 -1.98
N GLY A 87 -4.67 -4.58 -2.90
CA GLY A 87 -5.40 -5.80 -3.24
C GLY A 87 -4.65 -6.53 -4.35
N ILE A 88 -4.31 -7.79 -4.10
CA ILE A 88 -3.61 -8.63 -5.07
C ILE A 88 -4.61 -9.62 -5.67
N GLY A 89 -4.70 -9.66 -7.01
CA GLY A 89 -5.46 -10.67 -7.74
C GLY A 89 -4.61 -11.36 -8.80
N ASP A 90 -5.20 -12.36 -9.46
CA ASP A 90 -4.47 -13.29 -10.34
C ASP A 90 -3.69 -12.64 -11.49
N ARG A 91 -4.15 -11.48 -11.97
CA ARG A 91 -3.54 -10.78 -13.12
C ARG A 91 -3.20 -9.31 -12.88
N LYS A 92 -3.67 -8.76 -11.76
CA LYS A 92 -3.61 -7.32 -11.48
C LYS A 92 -3.36 -7.06 -10.00
N VAL A 93 -2.63 -6.00 -9.75
CA VAL A 93 -2.42 -5.42 -8.43
C VAL A 93 -3.22 -4.12 -8.35
N LYS A 94 -4.08 -4.00 -7.34
CA LYS A 94 -4.93 -2.83 -7.14
C LYS A 94 -4.44 -2.06 -5.93
N ILE A 95 -4.03 -0.81 -6.14
CA ILE A 95 -3.80 0.11 -5.03
C ILE A 95 -5.17 0.61 -4.57
N VAL A 96 -5.69 0.06 -3.47
CA VAL A 96 -7.06 0.32 -2.98
C VAL A 96 -7.16 1.70 -2.33
N THR A 97 -6.21 2.03 -1.46
CA THR A 97 -6.14 3.35 -0.81
C THR A 97 -4.74 3.59 -0.27
N PHE A 98 -4.42 4.84 0.02
CA PHE A 98 -3.23 5.17 0.77
C PHE A 98 -3.50 6.36 1.70
N TYR A 99 -2.68 6.47 2.75
CA TYR A 99 -2.70 7.63 3.64
C TYR A 99 -1.41 7.67 4.46
N PHE A 100 -1.06 8.88 4.90
CA PHE A 100 0.01 9.07 5.87
C PHE A 100 -0.45 8.67 7.27
N ILE A 101 0.46 8.10 8.04
CA ILE A 101 0.23 7.68 9.40
C ILE A 101 1.32 8.22 10.33
N GLU A 102 0.96 8.40 11.59
CA GLU A 102 1.89 8.70 12.66
C GLU A 102 2.57 7.43 13.18
N GLU A 103 3.69 7.57 13.89
CA GLU A 103 4.44 6.42 14.42
C GLU A 103 3.63 5.54 15.36
N TRP A 104 2.75 6.12 16.19
CA TRP A 104 1.88 5.38 17.10
C TRP A 104 0.81 4.54 16.39
N GLN A 105 0.55 4.81 15.10
CA GLN A 105 -0.38 4.05 14.27
C GLN A 105 0.29 2.86 13.57
N ILE A 106 1.62 2.74 13.67
CA ILE A 106 2.36 1.60 13.15
C ILE A 106 2.06 0.38 14.05
N PRO A 107 1.54 -0.72 13.48
CA PRO A 107 1.25 -1.92 14.26
C PRO A 107 2.53 -2.51 14.86
N LYS A 108 2.44 -2.90 16.14
CA LYS A 108 3.47 -3.69 16.84
C LYS A 108 3.12 -5.17 16.65
N ILE A 109 3.65 -5.78 15.59
CA ILE A 109 3.40 -7.17 15.18
C ILE A 109 4.69 -7.96 15.04
#